data_AF-P0AEH3-F1
#
_entry.id   AF-P0AEH3-F1
#
_cell.length_a   1.000
_cell.length_b   1.000
_cell.length_c   1.000
_cell.angle_alpha   90.00
_cell.angle_beta   90.00
_cell.angle_gamma   90.00
#
_symmetry.space_group_name_H-M   'P 1'
#
loop_
_entity.id
_entity.type
_entity.pdbx_description
1 polymer ?
#
loop_
_entity_poly.entity_id
_entity_poly.type
_entity_poly.pdbx_seq_one_letter_code
_entity_poly.pdbx_strand_id
1 'polypeptide(L)'
;MIEWQDLHHSELSVSQLYALLQLRCAVFVVEQNCPYQDIDGDDLTGDNRHILGWKNDELVAYARILKSDDDLEPVVIGRVIVSEALRGEKVGQQLMSKTLETCTHHWPDKPVYLGAQAHLQNFYQSFGFIPVTEVYEEDGIPHIGMAREVIQA
;
A
#
# COMPACT_ATOMS: atom_id res chain seq x y z
N MET A 1 3.70 -16.85 -12.49
CA MET A 1 3.75 -16.79 -11.02
C MET A 1 4.17 -15.37 -10.65
N ILE A 2 3.69 -14.81 -9.54
CA ILE A 2 4.17 -13.50 -9.07
C ILE A 2 5.29 -13.74 -8.07
N GLU A 3 6.43 -13.11 -8.29
CA GLU A 3 7.57 -13.07 -7.36
C GLU A 3 7.42 -11.85 -6.46
N TRP A 4 7.34 -12.07 -5.16
CA TRP A 4 7.12 -11.03 -4.16
C TRP A 4 8.42 -10.63 -3.48
N GLN A 5 8.61 -9.33 -3.27
CA GLN A 5 9.72 -8.76 -2.53
C GLN A 5 9.18 -7.84 -1.44
N ASP A 6 9.79 -7.90 -0.26
CA ASP A 6 9.65 -6.95 0.83
C ASP A 6 11.02 -6.29 1.03
N LEU A 7 11.11 -5.00 0.74
CA LEU A 7 12.37 -4.26 0.78
C LEU A 7 12.22 -3.05 1.70
N HIS A 8 13.18 -2.90 2.61
CA HIS A 8 13.40 -1.61 3.27
C HIS A 8 13.76 -0.58 2.21
N HIS A 9 13.41 0.70 2.43
CA HIS A 9 13.67 1.74 1.42
C HIS A 9 15.17 1.84 1.03
N SER A 10 16.09 1.52 1.96
CA SER A 10 17.54 1.49 1.71
C SER A 10 18.02 0.27 0.91
N GLU A 11 17.19 -0.76 0.75
CA GLU A 11 17.48 -1.97 -0.03
C GLU A 11 16.98 -1.84 -1.49
N LEU A 12 16.24 -0.78 -1.82
CA LEU A 12 15.79 -0.53 -3.17
C LEU A 12 16.97 -0.23 -4.11
N SER A 13 17.03 -0.97 -5.23
CA SER A 13 17.84 -0.56 -6.37
C SER A 13 17.18 0.61 -7.11
N VAL A 14 18.00 1.36 -7.87
CA VAL A 14 17.51 2.44 -8.75
C VAL A 14 16.44 1.94 -9.72
N SER A 15 16.62 0.72 -10.28
CA SER A 15 15.65 0.13 -11.20
C SER A 15 14.31 -0.19 -10.52
N GLN A 16 14.33 -0.71 -9.30
CA GLN A 16 13.11 -0.99 -8.53
C GLN A 16 12.38 0.30 -8.14
N LEU A 17 13.12 1.31 -7.69
CA LEU A 17 12.56 2.63 -7.40
C LEU A 17 11.92 3.26 -8.64
N TYR A 18 12.59 3.18 -9.79
CA TYR A 18 12.00 3.69 -11.03
C TYR A 18 10.72 2.94 -11.42
N ALA A 19 10.72 1.60 -11.31
CA ALA A 19 9.56 0.78 -11.64
C ALA A 19 8.35 1.07 -10.74
N LEU A 20 8.53 1.20 -9.41
CA LEU A 20 7.42 1.49 -8.50
C LEU A 20 6.86 2.90 -8.74
N LEU A 21 7.71 3.89 -9.02
CA LEU A 21 7.26 5.25 -9.33
C LEU A 21 6.53 5.32 -10.67
N GLN A 22 7.02 4.58 -11.68
CA GLN A 22 6.36 4.48 -12.98
C GLN A 22 4.96 3.87 -12.85
N LEU A 23 4.84 2.75 -12.12
CA LEU A 23 3.55 2.10 -11.90
C LEU A 23 2.56 3.00 -11.15
N ARG A 24 3.04 3.71 -10.11
CA ARG A 24 2.21 4.68 -9.39
C ARG A 24 1.72 5.82 -10.27
N CYS A 25 2.61 6.43 -11.04
CA CYS A 25 2.24 7.50 -11.95
C CYS A 25 1.23 7.02 -13.00
N ALA A 26 1.43 5.83 -13.58
CA ALA A 26 0.50 5.26 -14.55
C ALA A 26 -0.92 5.12 -14.00
N VAL A 27 -1.08 4.71 -12.73
CA VAL A 27 -2.40 4.47 -12.12
C VAL A 27 -2.95 5.71 -11.43
N PHE A 28 -2.25 6.25 -10.43
CA PHE A 28 -2.77 7.34 -9.61
C PHE A 28 -2.80 8.69 -10.32
N VAL A 29 -1.90 8.93 -11.28
CA VAL A 29 -1.84 10.23 -11.98
C VAL A 29 -2.53 10.15 -13.33
N VAL A 30 -2.10 9.22 -14.19
CA VAL A 30 -2.57 9.14 -15.58
C VAL A 30 -3.95 8.51 -15.67
N GLU A 31 -4.13 7.28 -15.19
CA GLU A 31 -5.40 6.56 -15.29
C GLU A 31 -6.52 7.25 -14.51
N GLN A 32 -6.25 7.67 -13.27
CA GLN A 32 -7.23 8.39 -12.45
C GLN A 32 -7.41 9.85 -12.87
N ASN A 33 -6.61 10.34 -13.83
CA ASN A 33 -6.61 11.74 -14.28
C ASN A 33 -6.55 12.72 -13.10
N CYS A 34 -5.67 12.42 -12.15
CA CYS A 34 -5.52 13.13 -10.89
C CYS A 34 -4.11 13.75 -10.83
N PRO A 35 -3.94 15.03 -11.22
CA PRO A 35 -2.64 15.68 -11.18
C PRO A 35 -2.32 16.13 -9.75
N TYR A 36 -1.64 15.27 -8.98
CA TYR A 36 -1.12 15.57 -7.65
C TYR A 36 0.37 15.19 -7.53
N GLN A 37 1.00 15.59 -6.43
CA GLN A 37 2.39 15.26 -6.14
C GLN A 37 2.49 13.82 -5.59
N ASP A 38 2.58 12.82 -6.48
CA ASP A 38 2.67 11.41 -6.05
C ASP A 38 3.94 11.11 -5.23
N ILE A 39 5.07 11.70 -5.63
CA ILE A 39 6.36 11.61 -4.92
C ILE A 39 6.31 12.58 -3.73
N ASP A 40 5.75 12.11 -2.63
CA ASP A 40 5.40 12.89 -1.44
C ASP A 40 6.55 13.09 -0.44
N GLY A 41 7.69 12.44 -0.67
CA GLY A 41 8.88 12.55 0.18
C GLY A 41 9.01 11.44 1.23
N ASP A 42 8.03 10.55 1.35
CA ASP A 42 8.04 9.47 2.35
C ASP A 42 8.66 8.17 1.81
N ASP A 43 8.97 8.09 0.52
CA ASP A 43 9.41 6.86 -0.10
C ASP A 43 10.78 6.36 0.39
N LEU A 44 11.67 7.25 0.85
CA LEU A 44 13.07 6.91 1.14
C LEU A 44 13.51 7.34 2.55
N THR A 45 12.61 7.26 3.52
CA THR A 45 12.83 7.74 4.90
C THR A 45 12.47 6.68 5.94
N GLY A 46 13.00 6.85 7.16
CA GLY A 46 12.63 6.04 8.33
C GLY A 46 12.84 4.54 8.13
N ASP A 47 11.91 3.75 8.67
CA ASP A 47 11.84 2.31 8.47
C ASP A 47 10.82 1.92 7.37
N ASN A 48 10.58 2.81 6.41
CA ASN A 48 9.57 2.60 5.38
C ASN A 48 9.95 1.43 4.47
N ARG A 49 8.93 0.68 4.06
CA ARG A 49 9.10 -0.56 3.28
C ARG A 49 8.22 -0.56 2.04
N HIS A 50 8.66 -1.32 1.06
CA HIS A 50 8.01 -1.46 -0.24
C HIS A 50 7.74 -2.93 -0.52
N ILE A 51 6.49 -3.24 -0.83
CA ILE A 51 6.06 -4.55 -1.28
C ILE A 51 5.96 -4.52 -2.80
N LEU A 52 6.76 -5.33 -3.47
CA LEU A 52 6.82 -5.40 -4.93
C LEU A 52 6.38 -6.79 -5.40
N GLY A 53 5.45 -6.83 -6.35
CA GLY A 53 5.04 -8.06 -7.03
C GLY A 53 5.46 -8.03 -8.50
N TRP A 54 6.34 -8.95 -8.90
CA TRP A 54 6.89 -9.05 -10.24
C TRP A 54 6.30 -10.23 -11.02
N LYS A 55 5.98 -10.04 -12.29
CA LYS A 55 5.56 -11.12 -13.21
C LYS A 55 6.28 -10.93 -14.54
N ASN A 56 7.15 -11.87 -14.91
CA ASN A 56 7.95 -11.81 -16.15
C ASN A 56 8.76 -10.50 -16.26
N ASP A 57 9.53 -10.16 -15.22
CA ASP A 57 10.34 -8.93 -15.12
C ASP A 57 9.56 -7.59 -15.14
N GLU A 58 8.22 -7.64 -15.12
CA GLU A 58 7.38 -6.45 -15.01
C GLU A 58 6.83 -6.30 -13.59
N LEU A 59 6.87 -5.08 -13.04
CA LEU A 59 6.25 -4.77 -11.77
C LEU A 59 4.74 -4.65 -11.95
N VAL A 60 3.99 -5.57 -11.36
CA VAL A 60 2.54 -5.71 -11.58
C VAL A 60 1.71 -5.43 -10.32
N ALA A 61 2.35 -5.36 -9.15
CA ALA A 61 1.69 -5.02 -7.90
C ALA A 61 2.66 -4.25 -6.99
N TYR A 62 2.11 -3.30 -6.24
CA TYR A 62 2.90 -2.47 -5.33
C TYR A 62 2.08 -2.01 -4.12
N ALA A 63 2.70 -1.97 -2.94
CA ALA A 63 2.19 -1.24 -1.79
C ALA A 63 3.36 -0.62 -1.02
N ARG A 64 3.09 0.52 -0.36
CA ARG A 64 4.03 1.17 0.56
C ARG A 64 3.57 0.94 2.00
N ILE A 65 4.54 0.73 2.88
CA ILE A 65 4.32 0.67 4.31
C ILE A 65 5.15 1.78 4.97
N LEU A 66 4.47 2.66 5.70
CA LEU A 66 5.08 3.75 6.45
C LEU A 66 5.10 3.41 7.93
N LYS A 67 6.26 3.58 8.58
CA LYS A 67 6.41 3.50 10.03
C LYS A 67 6.81 4.87 10.58
N SER A 68 5.95 5.43 11.43
CA SER A 68 6.26 6.64 12.19
C SER A 68 7.36 6.37 13.22
N ASP A 69 8.18 7.37 13.53
CA ASP A 69 9.11 7.32 14.66
C ASP A 69 8.38 7.36 16.01
N ASP A 70 7.12 7.83 16.04
CA ASP A 70 6.28 7.76 17.23
C ASP A 70 5.79 6.32 17.45
N ASP A 71 6.03 5.82 18.66
CA ASP A 71 5.64 4.47 19.04
C ASP A 71 4.15 4.30 19.34
N LEU A 72 3.39 5.37 19.44
CA LEU A 72 1.93 5.29 19.59
C LEU A 72 1.21 5.27 18.23
N GLU A 73 1.88 5.68 17.16
CA GLU A 73 1.29 5.76 15.83
C GLU A 73 1.22 4.37 15.15
N PRO A 74 0.15 4.10 14.37
CA PRO A 74 -0.01 2.87 13.62
C PRO A 74 1.02 2.77 12.49
N VAL A 75 1.18 1.55 11.97
CA VAL A 75 1.81 1.34 10.67
C VAL A 75 0.81 1.74 9.59
N VAL A 76 1.22 2.57 8.62
CA VAL A 76 0.31 3.05 7.57
C VAL A 76 0.60 2.34 6.25
N ILE A 77 -0.41 1.68 5.69
CA ILE A 77 -0.37 1.13 4.33
C ILE A 77 -0.90 2.18 3.37
N GLY A 78 -0.17 2.42 2.29
CA GLY A 78 -0.57 3.34 1.24
C GLY A 78 -0.14 2.89 -0.14
N ARG A 79 -0.55 3.66 -1.16
CA ARG A 79 -0.16 3.46 -2.56
C ARG A 79 -0.38 2.02 -3.06
N VAL A 80 -1.47 1.39 -2.64
CA VAL A 80 -1.83 0.01 -3.00
C VAL A 80 -2.27 -0.04 -4.48
N ILE A 81 -1.50 -0.71 -5.33
CA ILE A 81 -1.72 -0.77 -6.78
C ILE A 81 -1.59 -2.18 -7.31
N VAL A 82 -2.47 -2.50 -8.26
CA VAL A 82 -2.31 -3.63 -9.19
C VAL A 82 -2.39 -3.08 -10.61
N SER A 83 -1.41 -3.47 -11.44
CA SER A 83 -1.38 -3.16 -12.87
C SER A 83 -2.69 -3.58 -13.54
N GLU A 84 -3.19 -2.75 -14.45
CA GLU A 84 -4.45 -2.99 -15.17
C GLU A 84 -4.49 -4.37 -15.83
N ALA A 85 -3.36 -4.82 -16.37
CA ALA A 85 -3.21 -6.10 -17.05
C ALA A 85 -3.56 -7.32 -16.19
N LEU A 86 -3.52 -7.21 -14.85
CA LEU A 86 -3.80 -8.32 -13.91
C LEU A 86 -5.02 -8.09 -13.01
N ARG A 87 -5.82 -7.06 -13.27
CA ARG A 87 -7.05 -6.82 -12.50
C ARG A 87 -8.01 -8.01 -12.68
N GLY A 88 -8.54 -8.50 -11.57
CA GLY A 88 -9.42 -9.68 -11.53
C GLY A 88 -8.72 -11.02 -11.23
N GLU A 89 -7.39 -11.11 -11.28
CA GLU A 89 -6.64 -12.34 -10.96
C GLU A 89 -6.37 -12.55 -9.46
N LYS A 90 -7.19 -11.94 -8.57
CA LYS A 90 -6.97 -11.92 -7.10
C LYS A 90 -5.60 -11.37 -6.66
N VAL A 91 -4.88 -10.66 -7.53
CA VAL A 91 -3.56 -10.09 -7.21
C VAL A 91 -3.65 -9.09 -6.06
N GLY A 92 -4.72 -8.28 -6.01
CA GLY A 92 -4.94 -7.36 -4.89
C GLY A 92 -5.04 -8.09 -3.54
N GLN A 93 -5.63 -9.29 -3.52
CA GLN A 93 -5.70 -10.08 -2.29
C GLN A 93 -4.31 -10.60 -1.88
N GLN A 94 -3.52 -11.07 -2.84
CA GLN A 94 -2.15 -11.51 -2.58
C GLN A 94 -1.27 -10.36 -2.08
N LEU A 95 -1.38 -9.18 -2.71
CA LEU A 95 -0.68 -7.97 -2.31
C LEU A 95 -1.01 -7.63 -0.86
N MET A 96 -2.30 -7.50 -0.51
CA MET A 96 -2.70 -7.16 0.87
C MET A 96 -2.26 -8.22 1.88
N SER A 97 -2.36 -9.51 1.57
CA SER A 97 -1.86 -10.56 2.46
C SER A 97 -0.36 -10.42 2.70
N LYS A 98 0.43 -10.14 1.65
CA LYS A 98 1.89 -9.94 1.78
C LYS A 98 2.22 -8.68 2.56
N THR A 99 1.52 -7.58 2.31
CA THR A 99 1.72 -6.33 3.06
C THR A 99 1.41 -6.51 4.55
N LEU A 100 0.33 -7.21 4.90
CA LEU A 100 -0.03 -7.48 6.30
C LEU A 100 0.91 -8.47 6.98
N GLU A 101 1.43 -9.45 6.23
CA GLU A 101 2.49 -10.36 6.70
C GLU A 101 3.75 -9.56 7.06
N THR A 102 4.18 -8.63 6.19
CA THR A 102 5.28 -7.70 6.48
C THR A 102 4.99 -6.83 7.69
N CYS A 103 3.79 -6.22 7.78
CA CYS A 103 3.42 -5.42 8.96
C CYS A 103 3.56 -6.24 10.26
N THR A 104 3.03 -7.46 10.27
CA THR A 104 3.09 -8.35 11.44
C THR A 104 4.52 -8.79 11.76
N HIS A 105 5.35 -9.00 10.73
CA HIS A 105 6.73 -9.46 10.92
C HIS A 105 7.62 -8.38 11.55
N HIS A 106 7.55 -7.14 11.05
CA HIS A 106 8.42 -6.06 11.51
C HIS A 106 7.83 -5.30 12.71
N TRP A 107 6.49 -5.25 12.82
CA TRP A 107 5.79 -4.49 13.85
C TRP A 107 4.59 -5.28 14.42
N PRO A 108 4.82 -6.44 15.08
CA PRO A 108 3.76 -7.35 15.53
C PRO A 108 2.75 -6.71 16.48
N ASP A 109 3.18 -5.72 17.28
CA ASP A 109 2.36 -5.07 18.30
C ASP A 109 1.78 -3.72 17.84
N LYS A 110 1.86 -3.39 16.55
CA LYS A 110 1.31 -2.13 16.02
C LYS A 110 -0.02 -2.35 15.28
N PRO A 111 -1.03 -1.49 15.53
CA PRO A 111 -2.19 -1.45 14.66
C PRO A 111 -1.78 -0.99 13.25
N VAL A 112 -2.61 -1.33 12.27
CA VAL A 112 -2.40 -0.95 10.86
C VAL A 112 -3.51 -0.02 10.41
N TYR A 113 -3.15 1.07 9.74
CA TYR A 113 -4.09 2.05 9.19
C TYR A 113 -3.92 2.17 7.68
N LEU A 114 -5.00 2.50 6.98
CA LEU A 114 -4.97 2.91 5.57
C LEU A 114 -6.10 3.89 5.24
N GLY A 115 -5.85 4.78 4.28
CA GLY A 115 -6.88 5.53 3.58
C GLY A 115 -7.38 4.72 2.39
N ALA A 116 -8.58 4.15 2.50
CA ALA A 116 -9.20 3.40 1.41
C ALA A 116 -10.04 4.34 0.53
N GLN A 117 -10.01 4.17 -0.79
CA GLN A 117 -11.10 4.69 -1.62
C GLN A 117 -12.41 4.08 -1.13
N ALA A 118 -13.44 4.90 -0.88
CA ALA A 118 -14.64 4.50 -0.15
C ALA A 118 -15.35 3.29 -0.78
N HIS A 119 -15.32 3.16 -2.12
CA HIS A 119 -15.90 2.03 -2.83
C HIS A 119 -15.15 0.69 -2.61
N LEU A 120 -13.92 0.73 -2.09
CA LEU A 120 -13.11 -0.44 -1.73
C LEU A 120 -13.25 -0.85 -0.25
N GLN A 121 -14.14 -0.22 0.52
CA GLN A 121 -14.34 -0.54 1.94
C GLN A 121 -14.55 -2.05 2.17
N ASN A 122 -15.44 -2.69 1.41
CA ASN A 122 -15.73 -4.13 1.56
C ASN A 122 -14.49 -5.00 1.28
N PHE A 123 -13.63 -4.58 0.36
CA PHE A 123 -12.39 -5.29 0.06
C PHE A 123 -11.45 -5.25 1.27
N TYR A 124 -11.22 -4.08 1.87
CA TYR A 124 -10.38 -3.98 3.07
C TYR A 124 -11.01 -4.62 4.31
N GLN A 125 -12.34 -4.60 4.44
CA GLN A 125 -13.04 -5.33 5.50
C GLN A 125 -12.77 -6.85 5.44
N SER A 126 -12.56 -7.43 4.26
CA SER A 126 -12.18 -8.84 4.14
C SER A 126 -10.82 -9.17 4.74
N PHE A 127 -9.98 -8.17 5.01
CA PHE A 127 -8.70 -8.27 5.72
C PHE A 127 -8.78 -7.88 7.20
N GLY A 128 -9.99 -7.61 7.72
CA GLY A 128 -10.21 -7.24 9.11
C GLY A 128 -10.05 -5.74 9.41
N PHE A 129 -9.99 -4.89 8.39
CA PHE A 129 -10.04 -3.44 8.60
C PHE A 129 -11.46 -2.97 8.91
N ILE A 130 -11.59 -1.98 9.78
CA ILE A 130 -12.85 -1.36 10.20
C ILE A 130 -12.77 0.14 9.89
N PRO A 131 -13.83 0.76 9.34
CA PRO A 131 -13.88 2.21 9.19
C PRO A 131 -13.72 2.94 10.53
N VAL A 132 -12.86 3.95 10.56
CA VAL A 132 -12.60 4.79 11.75
C VAL A 132 -12.83 6.28 11.49
N THR A 133 -13.14 6.65 10.25
CA THR A 133 -13.54 8.01 9.86
C THR A 133 -14.87 7.98 9.10
N GLU A 134 -15.50 9.14 8.98
CA GLU A 134 -16.49 9.38 7.93
C GLU A 134 -15.82 9.39 6.55
N VAL A 135 -16.63 9.30 5.48
CA VAL A 135 -16.14 9.49 4.11
C VAL A 135 -15.70 10.94 3.94
N TYR A 136 -14.49 11.14 3.41
CA TYR A 136 -13.93 12.44 3.05
C TYR A 136 -13.50 12.46 1.58
N GLU A 137 -13.21 13.64 1.05
CA GLU A 137 -12.71 13.80 -0.31
C GLU A 137 -11.19 13.99 -0.28
N GLU A 138 -10.49 13.25 -1.12
CA GLU A 138 -9.05 13.40 -1.36
C GLU A 138 -8.85 13.39 -2.88
N ASP A 139 -8.37 14.51 -3.41
CA ASP A 139 -8.13 14.76 -4.84
C ASP A 139 -9.29 14.37 -5.78
N GLY A 140 -10.52 14.72 -5.40
CA GLY A 140 -11.74 14.43 -6.15
C GLY A 140 -12.29 13.02 -5.95
N ILE A 141 -11.62 12.19 -5.14
CA ILE A 141 -11.96 10.79 -4.93
C ILE A 141 -12.46 10.59 -3.49
N PRO A 142 -13.67 10.01 -3.29
CA PRO A 142 -14.15 9.67 -1.95
C PRO A 142 -13.27 8.61 -1.28
N HIS A 143 -12.79 8.92 -0.08
CA HIS A 143 -11.96 8.08 0.76
C HIS A 143 -12.57 7.85 2.14
N ILE A 144 -12.14 6.79 2.82
CA ILE A 144 -12.52 6.44 4.18
C ILE A 144 -11.28 5.89 4.90
N GLY A 145 -11.00 6.41 6.08
CA GLY A 145 -9.93 5.90 6.94
C GLY A 145 -10.36 4.58 7.57
N MET A 146 -9.49 3.58 7.50
CA MET A 146 -9.75 2.26 8.05
C MET A 146 -8.57 1.77 8.89
N ALA A 147 -8.87 1.15 10.02
CA ALA A 147 -7.87 0.61 10.94
C ALA A 147 -8.08 -0.90 11.17
N ARG A 148 -6.98 -1.60 11.44
CA ARG A 148 -6.94 -3.01 11.85
C ARG A 148 -6.12 -3.10 13.13
N GLU A 149 -6.80 -3.45 14.22
CA GLU A 149 -6.20 -3.63 15.54
C GLU A 149 -5.34 -4.90 15.61
N VAL A 150 -4.40 -4.92 16.56
CA VAL A 150 -3.63 -6.12 16.89
C VAL A 150 -4.55 -7.08 17.63
N ILE A 151 -4.75 -8.28 17.08
CA ILE A 151 -5.44 -9.35 17.80
C ILE A 151 -4.43 -9.92 18.81
N GLN A 152 -4.48 -9.45 20.05
CA GLN A 152 -3.81 -10.14 21.16
C GLN A 152 -4.50 -11.49 21.35
N ALA A 153 -3.78 -12.57 21.03
CA ALA A 153 -4.22 -13.95 21.20
C ALA A 153 -4.17 -14.38 22.67
#